data_AF-A0A822Z992-F1
#
_entry.id   AF-A0A822Z992-F1
#
_cell.length_a   1.000
_cell.length_b   1.000
_cell.length_c   1.000
_cell.angle_alpha   90.00
_cell.angle_beta   90.00
_cell.angle_gamma   90.00
#
_symmetry.space_group_name_H-M   'P 1'
#
loop_
_entity.id
_entity.type
_entity.pdbx_description
1 polymer ?
#
loop_
_entity_poly.entity_id
_entity_poly.type
_entity_poly.pdbx_seq_one_letter_code
_entity_poly.pdbx_strand_id
1 'polypeptide(L)'
;MESGHNYFERGNLDVFSGRGRCLNTPVCAMNLTSDGSGPHHGWYCNYVEVTSTGAHMGCAQQLFTVEQWLATDTNPYELTAIRNYCPDVVGKPKGGLSSTDQ
;
A
#
# COMPACT_ATOMS: atom_id res chain seq x y z
N MET A 1 5.49 -18.08 -6.98
CA MET A 1 5.14 -18.64 -5.66
C MET A 1 5.97 -19.91 -5.49
N GLU A 2 6.70 -20.00 -4.39
CA GLU A 2 7.55 -21.15 -4.08
C GLU A 2 6.70 -22.32 -3.54
N SER A 3 7.02 -23.55 -3.94
CA SER A 3 6.29 -24.73 -3.49
C SER A 3 6.58 -25.03 -2.02
N GLY A 4 5.54 -25.13 -1.19
CA GLY A 4 5.67 -25.51 0.22
C GLY A 4 5.97 -24.35 1.19
N HIS A 5 6.04 -23.11 0.71
CA HIS A 5 6.17 -21.95 1.59
C HIS A 5 4.81 -21.65 2.26
N ASN A 6 4.82 -21.47 3.58
CA ASN A 6 3.65 -21.01 4.32
C ASN A 6 3.69 -19.49 4.43
N TYR A 7 2.72 -18.82 3.81
CA TYR A 7 2.64 -17.36 3.80
C TYR A 7 2.02 -16.85 5.10
N PHE A 8 2.32 -15.60 5.44
CA PHE A 8 1.76 -14.85 6.56
C PHE A 8 2.16 -15.37 7.94
N GLU A 9 3.29 -16.06 8.00
CA GLU A 9 3.87 -16.54 9.25
C GLU A 9 4.53 -15.42 10.05
N ARG A 10 4.45 -15.53 11.39
CA ARG A 10 4.98 -14.51 12.29
C ARG A 10 6.49 -14.29 12.07
N GLY A 11 6.86 -13.03 11.84
CA GLY A 11 8.26 -12.63 11.68
C GLY A 11 8.81 -12.81 10.27
N ASN A 12 8.02 -13.35 9.34
CA ASN A 12 8.41 -13.48 7.94
C ASN A 12 8.00 -12.23 7.14
N LEU A 13 8.79 -11.94 6.11
CA LEU A 13 8.47 -10.97 5.08
C LEU A 13 8.08 -11.73 3.81
N ASP A 14 6.80 -11.67 3.45
CA ASP A 14 6.31 -12.27 2.21
C ASP A 14 6.42 -11.29 1.05
N VAL A 15 6.96 -11.77 -0.08
CA VAL A 15 7.14 -10.96 -1.29
C VAL A 15 6.33 -11.55 -2.43
N PHE A 16 5.47 -10.72 -3.01
CA PHE A 16 4.62 -11.07 -4.15
C PHE A 16 4.98 -10.22 -5.35
N SER A 17 4.98 -10.84 -6.54
CA SER A 17 5.19 -10.15 -7.81
C SER A 17 4.08 -10.49 -8.78
N GLY A 18 3.59 -9.50 -9.52
CA GLY A 18 2.54 -9.67 -10.52
C GLY A 18 2.67 -8.66 -11.65
N ARG A 19 1.99 -8.93 -12.77
CA ARG A 19 1.85 -7.99 -13.90
C ARG A 19 0.40 -7.52 -13.96
N GLY A 20 0.23 -6.23 -14.23
CA GLY A 20 -1.09 -5.61 -14.37
C GLY A 20 -1.06 -4.54 -15.46
N ARG A 21 -2.17 -3.80 -15.58
CA ARG A 21 -2.21 -2.62 -16.45
C ARG A 21 -1.24 -1.56 -15.91
N CYS A 22 -0.60 -0.80 -16.81
CA CYS A 22 0.27 0.29 -16.42
C CYS A 22 -0.52 1.34 -15.62
N LEU A 23 0.02 1.73 -14.47
CA LEU A 23 -0.49 2.87 -13.71
C LEU A 23 0.13 4.15 -14.26
N ASN A 24 -0.68 5.19 -14.46
CA ASN A 24 -0.17 6.48 -14.95
C ASN A 24 0.60 7.26 -13.88
N THR A 25 0.43 6.88 -12.62
CA THR A 25 1.07 7.49 -11.45
C THR A 25 1.57 6.40 -10.51
N PRO A 26 2.54 6.70 -9.64
CA PRO A 26 2.88 5.81 -8.52
C PRO A 26 1.65 5.38 -7.72
N VAL A 27 1.71 4.19 -7.13
CA VAL A 27 0.69 3.70 -6.19
C VAL A 27 0.69 4.63 -4.98
N CYS A 28 -0.48 5.18 -4.64
CA CYS A 28 -0.63 6.09 -3.50
C CYS A 28 -1.72 5.65 -2.51
N ALA A 29 -2.50 4.62 -2.84
CA ALA A 29 -3.49 4.06 -1.93
C ALA A 29 -3.39 2.54 -1.91
N MET A 30 -3.69 1.97 -0.74
CA MET A 30 -3.67 0.55 -0.47
C MET A 30 -4.94 0.17 0.31
N ASN A 31 -5.55 -0.95 -0.08
CA ASN A 31 -6.53 -1.67 0.70
C ASN A 31 -5.97 -3.07 0.98
N LEU A 32 -5.63 -3.33 2.24
CA LEU A 32 -5.08 -4.59 2.71
C LEU A 32 -6.15 -5.34 3.49
N THR A 33 -6.58 -6.50 3.02
CA THR A 33 -7.68 -7.26 3.62
C THR A 33 -7.29 -8.71 3.83
N SER A 34 -7.63 -9.22 5.01
CA SER A 34 -7.65 -10.64 5.31
C SER A 34 -9.05 -11.22 5.05
N ASP A 35 -9.10 -12.43 4.53
CA ASP A 35 -10.35 -13.19 4.44
C ASP A 35 -10.77 -13.83 5.78
N GLY A 36 -9.89 -13.77 6.79
CA GLY A 36 -10.14 -14.32 8.12
C GLY A 36 -10.29 -15.84 8.16
N SER A 37 -9.74 -16.55 7.17
CA SER A 37 -9.89 -18.00 7.07
C SER A 37 -8.79 -18.76 7.83
N GLY A 38 -9.12 -19.98 8.29
CA GLY A 38 -8.20 -20.85 9.02
C GLY A 38 -8.10 -20.58 10.54
N PRO A 39 -7.44 -21.47 11.28
CA PRO A 39 -7.19 -21.25 12.71
C PRO A 39 -6.14 -20.16 12.91
N HIS A 40 -6.34 -19.31 13.93
CA HIS A 40 -5.42 -18.21 14.27
C HIS A 40 -5.11 -17.28 13.09
N HIS A 41 -6.14 -16.90 12.33
CA HIS A 41 -6.05 -16.06 11.13
C HIS A 41 -5.61 -14.61 11.38
N GLY A 42 -5.33 -14.22 12.61
CA GLY A 42 -4.95 -12.85 12.98
C GLY A 42 -3.47 -12.56 12.72
N TRP A 43 -3.18 -11.51 11.95
CA TRP A 43 -1.83 -11.09 11.61
C TRP A 43 -1.62 -9.62 11.94
N TYR A 44 -0.49 -9.33 12.58
CA TYR A 44 -0.04 -7.96 12.79
C TYR A 44 0.87 -7.55 11.63
N CYS A 45 0.40 -6.61 10.82
CA CYS A 45 1.17 -6.11 9.69
C CYS A 45 1.90 -4.82 10.09
N ASN A 46 3.23 -4.82 10.03
CA ASN A 46 4.04 -3.62 10.25
C ASN A 46 3.91 -2.65 9.06
N TYR A 47 4.20 -3.14 7.86
CA TYR A 47 4.19 -2.33 6.65
C TYR A 47 3.93 -3.19 5.41
N VAL A 48 3.51 -2.51 4.35
CA VAL A 48 3.54 -3.04 2.97
C VAL A 48 4.36 -2.08 2.13
N GLU A 49 5.31 -2.63 1.38
CA GLU A 49 6.09 -1.87 0.42
C GLU A 49 5.71 -2.31 -0.99
N VAL A 50 5.34 -1.34 -1.82
CA VAL A 50 4.95 -1.58 -3.21
C VAL A 50 6.00 -0.96 -4.13
N THR A 51 6.65 -1.82 -4.89
CA THR A 51 7.57 -1.41 -5.96
C THR A 51 6.91 -1.67 -7.32
N SER A 52 6.75 -0.62 -8.11
CA SER A 52 6.16 -0.67 -9.45
C SER A 52 7.18 -0.22 -10.50
N THR A 53 7.19 -0.92 -11.62
CA THR A 53 8.06 -0.64 -12.77
C THR A 53 7.31 -0.93 -14.06
N GLY A 54 7.71 -0.28 -15.15
CA GLY A 54 7.09 -0.45 -16.47
C GLY A 54 8.07 -0.21 -17.60
N ALA A 55 7.76 -0.73 -18.78
CA ALA A 55 8.56 -0.45 -19.97
C ALA A 55 8.55 1.06 -20.24
N HIS A 56 9.74 1.67 -20.31
CA HIS A 56 9.91 3.12 -20.49
C HIS A 56 9.31 3.98 -19.36
N MET A 57 9.04 3.39 -18.20
CA MET A 57 8.58 4.10 -17.01
C MET A 57 9.64 4.01 -15.91
N GLY A 58 9.75 5.06 -15.11
CA GLY A 58 10.61 5.04 -13.92
C GLY A 58 10.13 4.01 -12.90
N CYS A 59 11.05 3.51 -12.07
CA CYS A 59 10.69 2.75 -10.88
C CYS A 59 10.04 3.68 -9.86
N ALA A 60 8.96 3.24 -9.23
CA ALA A 60 8.33 3.93 -8.11
C ALA A 60 8.18 2.97 -6.93
N GLN A 61 8.45 3.47 -5.74
CA GLN A 61 8.34 2.72 -4.49
C GLN A 61 7.48 3.50 -3.52
N GLN A 62 6.53 2.81 -2.89
CA GLN A 62 5.66 3.39 -1.87
C GLN A 62 5.63 2.49 -0.65
N LEU A 63 6.02 3.05 0.50
CA LEU A 63 5.88 2.41 1.80
C LEU A 63 4.54 2.81 2.41
N PHE A 64 3.76 1.81 2.83
CA PHE A 64 2.55 1.97 3.63
C PHE A 64 2.80 1.41 5.03
N THR A 65 3.00 2.30 6.01
CA THR A 65 2.98 1.91 7.43
C THR A 65 1.57 1.46 7.82
N VAL A 66 1.45 0.21 8.26
CA VAL A 66 0.18 -0.39 8.66
C VAL A 66 0.06 -0.38 10.18
N GLU A 67 1.00 -0.99 10.90
CA GLU A 67 1.00 -1.11 12.37
C GLU A 67 -0.38 -1.49 12.95
N GLN A 68 -1.01 -2.49 12.36
CA GLN A 68 -2.38 -2.86 12.66
C GLN A 68 -2.55 -4.38 12.69
N TRP A 69 -3.33 -4.87 13.65
CA TRP A 69 -3.89 -6.22 13.62
C TRP A 69 -4.99 -6.31 12.56
N LEU A 70 -4.89 -7.29 11.68
CA LEU A 70 -5.94 -7.73 10.78
C LEU A 70 -6.56 -9.00 11.37
N ALA A 71 -7.41 -8.80 12.37
CA ALA A 71 -7.94 -9.87 13.22
C ALA A 71 -9.32 -9.50 13.77
N THR A 72 -10.13 -10.50 14.09
CA THR A 72 -11.47 -10.32 14.71
C THR A 72 -11.45 -10.47 16.23
N ASP A 73 -10.35 -10.96 16.79
CA ASP A 73 -10.21 -11.28 18.22
C ASP A 73 -9.30 -10.30 18.97
N THR A 74 -8.68 -9.35 18.26
CA THR A 74 -7.75 -8.36 18.80
C THR A 74 -8.06 -6.98 18.22
N ASN A 75 -8.01 -5.93 19.05
CA ASN A 75 -8.20 -4.54 18.62
C ASN A 75 -7.29 -4.20 17.41
N PRO A 76 -7.80 -3.58 16.33
CA PRO A 76 -9.09 -2.90 16.17
C PRO A 76 -10.31 -3.78 15.85
N TYR A 77 -10.17 -5.11 15.87
CA TYR A 77 -11.23 -6.05 15.47
C TYR A 77 -11.66 -5.89 14.00
N GLU A 78 -10.74 -5.41 13.17
CA GLU A 78 -10.93 -5.23 11.74
C GLU A 78 -10.04 -6.20 10.95
N LEU A 79 -10.57 -6.76 9.87
CA LEU A 79 -9.80 -7.57 8.92
C LEU A 79 -9.23 -6.74 7.77
N THR A 80 -9.39 -5.42 7.80
CA THR A 80 -8.99 -4.52 6.72
C THR A 80 -8.20 -3.33 7.26
N ALA A 81 -7.15 -2.94 6.53
CA ALA A 81 -6.42 -1.69 6.72
C ALA A 81 -6.36 -0.92 5.40
N ILE A 82 -6.87 0.31 5.41
CA ILE A 82 -6.81 1.22 4.26
C ILE A 82 -5.77 2.31 4.56
N ARG A 83 -4.88 2.57 3.60
CA ARG A 83 -3.95 3.70 3.63
C ARG A 83 -4.10 4.48 2.34
N ASN A 84 -4.36 5.78 2.45
CA ASN A 84 -4.51 6.66 1.30
C ASN A 84 -3.56 7.85 1.47
N TYR A 85 -2.52 7.87 0.66
CA TYR A 85 -1.50 8.92 0.57
C TYR A 85 -1.58 9.67 -0.76
N CYS A 86 -2.68 9.49 -1.50
CA CYS A 86 -2.87 10.22 -2.75
C CYS A 86 -2.97 11.72 -2.45
N PRO A 87 -2.38 12.57 -3.30
CA PRO A 87 -2.47 14.01 -3.11
C PRO A 87 -3.93 14.46 -3.21
N ASP A 88 -4.37 15.28 -2.27
CA ASP A 88 -5.68 15.91 -2.36
C ASP A 88 -5.73 16.79 -3.62
N VAL A 89 -6.62 16.46 -4.54
CA VAL A 89 -6.98 17.31 -5.69
C VAL A 89 -7.82 18.51 -5.22
N VAL A 90 -7.37 19.21 -4.17
CA VAL A 90 -7.84 20.57 -3.93
C VAL A 90 -7.08 21.45 -4.90
N GLY A 91 -7.74 21.86 -5.97
CA GLY A 91 -7.19 22.77 -6.97
C GLY A 91 -6.54 23.97 -6.28
N LYS A 92 -5.21 24.02 -6.28
CA LYS A 92 -4.50 25.27 -6.05
C LYS A 92 -5.01 26.24 -7.12
N PRO A 93 -5.62 27.39 -6.75
CA PRO A 93 -5.72 28.47 -7.71
C PRO A 93 -4.29 28.77 -8.16
N LYS A 94 -4.10 28.91 -9.47
CA LYS A 94 -2.88 29.46 -10.04
C LYS A 94 -2.73 30.90 -9.53
N GLY A 95 -2.17 31.09 -8.34
CA GLY A 95 -1.46 32.33 -8.02
C GLY A 95 -0.26 32.35 -8.96
N GLY A 96 -0.09 33.31 -9.85
CA GLY A 96 -0.51 34.71 -9.81
C GLY A 96 0.69 35.41 -10.40
N LEU A 97 0.52 35.93 -11.62
CA LEU A 97 1.50 36.76 -12.30
C LEU A 97 1.94 37.88 -11.34
N SER A 98 3.19 37.87 -10.89
CA SER A 98 3.83 39.07 -10.33
C SER A 98 4.82 39.56 -11.37
N SER A 99 4.33 40.44 -12.25
CA SER A 99 5.20 41.45 -12.84
C SER A 99 5.69 42.34 -11.71
N THR A 100 7.00 42.39 -11.50
CA THR A 100 7.62 43.57 -10.90
C THR A 100 8.75 44.00 -11.81
N ASP A 101 8.45 45.08 -12.53
CA ASP A 101 9.39 46.04 -13.10
C ASP A 101 10.40 46.49 -12.03
N GLN A 102 11.69 46.29 -12.31
CA GLN A 102 12.75 47.29 -12.11
C GLN A 102 14.04 46.86 -12.81
#